data_AF-A0A967H9U0-F1
#
_entry.id   AF-A0A967H9U0-F1
#
_cell.length_a   1.000
_cell.length_b   1.000
_cell.length_c   1.000
_cell.angle_alpha   90.00
_cell.angle_beta   90.00
_cell.angle_gamma   90.00
#
_symmetry.space_group_name_H-M   'P 1'
#
loop_
_entity.id
_entity.type
_entity.pdbx_description
1 polymer ?
#
loop_
_entity_poly.entity_id
_entity_poly.type
_entity_poly.pdbx_seq_one_letter_code
_entity_poly.pdbx_strand_id
1 'polypeptide(L)'
;MGAPPETVSVWFHRDGAPAAVERSVPGAGVEAALRALVRGPTGAERAAGYTSWFSDATRSVVRTVEVDSSRVTVDFDAELMTLAPGAGSSSGSGQLLESLDSTVLQFPWVRTAEYRMAGSCAEFWGWLQRECTVVRR
;
A
#
# COMPACT_ATOMS: atom_id res chain seq x y z
N MET A 1 24.77 -11.36 -7.22
CA MET A 1 23.85 -12.34 -6.60
C MET A 1 22.81 -11.52 -5.85
N GLY A 2 21.53 -11.59 -6.25
CA GLY A 2 20.45 -10.89 -5.55
C GLY A 2 20.20 -11.52 -4.17
N ALA A 3 19.64 -10.74 -3.24
CA ALA A 3 19.19 -11.28 -1.95
C ALA A 3 18.20 -12.44 -2.18
N PRO A 4 18.22 -13.50 -1.35
CA PRO A 4 17.23 -14.55 -1.42
C PRO A 4 15.82 -13.96 -1.26
N PRO A 5 14.80 -14.53 -1.92
CA PRO A 5 13.46 -14.01 -1.77
C PRO A 5 12.97 -14.29 -0.35
N GLU A 6 12.39 -13.27 0.28
CA GLU A 6 11.82 -13.32 1.62
C GLU A 6 10.30 -13.22 1.52
N THR A 7 9.61 -13.81 2.51
CA THR A 7 8.16 -13.82 2.54
C THR A 7 7.66 -12.58 3.28
N VAL A 8 6.75 -11.82 2.66
CA VAL A 8 6.04 -10.69 3.25
C VAL A 8 4.54 -10.84 3.05
N SER A 9 3.73 -10.38 3.99
CA SER A 9 2.27 -10.31 3.79
C SER A 9 1.90 -9.01 3.07
N VAL A 10 1.03 -9.08 2.08
CA VAL A 10 0.34 -7.92 1.48
C VAL A 10 -1.16 -8.05 1.72
N TRP A 11 -1.81 -6.92 2.01
CA TRP A 11 -3.22 -6.94 2.40
C TRP A 11 -4.12 -6.41 1.27
N PHE A 12 -4.96 -7.29 0.74
CA PHE A 12 -6.01 -6.97 -0.22
C PHE A 12 -7.38 -7.11 0.45
N HIS A 13 -8.46 -6.95 -0.29
CA HIS A 13 -9.81 -7.21 0.21
C HIS A 13 -10.32 -8.55 -0.29
N ARG A 14 -11.05 -9.27 0.55
CA ARG A 14 -11.78 -10.48 0.20
C ARG A 14 -13.06 -10.50 1.00
N ASP A 15 -14.19 -10.73 0.33
CA ASP A 15 -15.52 -10.74 0.96
C ASP A 15 -15.82 -9.44 1.77
N GLY A 16 -15.25 -8.31 1.33
CA GLY A 16 -15.42 -7.00 1.97
C GLY A 16 -14.53 -6.72 3.19
N ALA A 17 -13.59 -7.61 3.52
CA ALA A 17 -12.66 -7.44 4.64
C ALA A 17 -11.19 -7.50 4.18
N PRO A 18 -10.26 -6.83 4.89
CA PRO A 18 -8.84 -6.95 4.62
C PRO A 18 -8.36 -8.40 4.89
N ALA A 19 -7.62 -8.95 3.93
CA ALA A 19 -7.11 -10.31 3.97
C ALA A 19 -5.64 -10.35 3.49
N ALA A 20 -4.80 -11.02 4.28
CA ALA A 20 -3.38 -11.17 3.99
C ALA A 20 -3.12 -12.20 2.89
N VAL A 21 -2.19 -11.89 1.99
CA VAL A 21 -1.62 -12.80 1.01
C VAL A 21 -0.11 -12.81 1.19
N GLU A 22 0.46 -14.00 1.38
CA GLU A 22 1.91 -14.18 1.48
C GLU A 22 2.57 -14.04 0.11
N ARG A 23 3.63 -13.24 0.06
CA ARG A 23 4.41 -12.94 -1.15
C ARG A 23 5.85 -13.25 -0.95
N SER A 24 6.41 -14.03 -1.87
CA SER A 24 7.86 -14.17 -1.99
C SER A 24 8.38 -13.01 -2.83
N VAL A 25 9.17 -12.13 -2.23
CA VAL A 25 9.72 -10.92 -2.86
C VAL A 25 11.24 -10.85 -2.69
N PRO A 26 11.98 -10.25 -3.63
CA PRO A 26 13.42 -10.05 -3.44
C PRO A 26 13.68 -9.06 -2.28
N GLY A 27 14.22 -9.57 -1.17
CA GLY A 27 14.49 -8.82 0.07
C GLY A 27 13.27 -8.62 0.98
N ALA A 28 13.50 -8.39 2.26
CA ALA A 28 12.46 -8.16 3.26
C ALA A 28 12.23 -6.69 3.56
N GLY A 29 11.09 -6.45 4.20
CA GLY A 29 10.77 -5.18 4.85
C GLY A 29 9.62 -4.44 4.21
N VAL A 30 9.34 -3.26 4.75
CA VAL A 30 8.16 -2.46 4.44
C VAL A 30 8.15 -2.05 2.96
N GLU A 31 9.29 -1.65 2.41
CA GLU A 31 9.38 -1.24 1.00
C GLU A 31 9.04 -2.40 0.06
N ALA A 32 9.59 -3.59 0.30
CA ALA A 32 9.32 -4.77 -0.53
C ALA A 32 7.82 -5.17 -0.46
N ALA A 33 7.22 -5.12 0.73
CA ALA A 33 5.79 -5.36 0.92
C ALA A 33 4.92 -4.31 0.19
N LEU A 34 5.25 -3.02 0.29
CA LEU A 34 4.54 -1.95 -0.41
C LEU A 34 4.63 -2.10 -1.93
N ARG A 35 5.84 -2.37 -2.45
CA ARG A 35 6.05 -2.57 -3.90
C ARG A 35 5.32 -3.81 -4.42
N ALA A 36 5.12 -4.83 -3.59
CA ALA A 36 4.29 -5.97 -3.93
C ALA A 36 2.79 -5.65 -3.85
N LEU A 37 2.35 -4.88 -2.85
CA LEU A 37 0.96 -4.44 -2.70
C LEU A 37 0.50 -3.62 -3.91
N VAL A 38 1.28 -2.63 -4.35
CA VAL A 38 0.89 -1.74 -5.46
C VAL A 38 0.89 -2.43 -6.83
N ARG A 39 1.34 -3.69 -6.94
CA ARG A 39 1.14 -4.52 -8.13
C ARG A 39 -0.26 -5.16 -8.17
N GLY A 40 -1.00 -5.05 -7.07
CA GLY A 40 -2.32 -5.65 -6.93
C GLY A 40 -2.31 -7.18 -6.87
N PRO A 41 -3.50 -7.79 -6.82
CA PRO A 41 -3.62 -9.23 -6.79
C PRO A 41 -3.26 -9.86 -8.15
N THR A 42 -2.63 -11.03 -8.09
CA THR A 42 -2.34 -11.84 -9.28
C THR A 42 -3.63 -12.40 -9.90
N GLY A 43 -3.52 -13.00 -11.09
CA GLY A 43 -4.65 -13.71 -11.70
C GLY A 43 -5.20 -14.82 -10.81
N ALA A 44 -4.31 -15.56 -10.12
CA ALA A 44 -4.71 -16.63 -9.21
C ALA A 44 -5.43 -16.11 -7.96
N GLU A 45 -4.96 -15.01 -7.37
CA GLU A 45 -5.65 -14.40 -6.22
C GLU A 45 -6.99 -13.77 -6.60
N ARG A 46 -7.08 -13.12 -7.77
CA ARG A 46 -8.36 -12.64 -8.27
C ARG A 46 -9.35 -13.79 -8.45
N ALA A 47 -8.89 -14.92 -9.00
CA ALA A 47 -9.70 -16.13 -9.10
C ALA A 47 -10.10 -16.71 -7.72
N ALA A 48 -9.30 -16.47 -6.68
CA ALA A 48 -9.60 -16.83 -5.29
C ALA A 48 -10.48 -15.79 -4.56
N GLY A 49 -10.90 -14.71 -5.24
CA GLY A 49 -11.82 -13.70 -4.70
C GLY A 49 -11.16 -12.45 -4.09
N TYR A 50 -9.85 -12.27 -4.27
CA TYR A 50 -9.17 -11.06 -3.80
C TYR A 50 -9.38 -9.88 -4.74
N THR A 51 -9.66 -8.71 -4.18
CA THR A 51 -9.85 -7.43 -4.88
C THR A 51 -8.93 -6.35 -4.30
N SER A 52 -8.61 -5.34 -5.10
CA SER A 52 -7.79 -4.21 -4.68
C SER A 52 -8.00 -3.01 -5.60
N TRP A 53 -7.70 -1.82 -5.10
CA TRP A 53 -7.51 -0.63 -5.94
C TRP A 53 -6.21 -0.68 -6.75
N PHE A 54 -5.26 -1.52 -6.35
CA PHE A 54 -4.01 -1.72 -7.06
C PHE A 54 -4.14 -2.81 -8.13
N SER A 55 -3.33 -2.68 -9.16
CA SER A 55 -3.21 -3.63 -10.27
C SER A 55 -1.80 -3.58 -10.86
N ASP A 56 -1.52 -4.37 -11.89
CA ASP A 56 -0.21 -4.29 -12.55
C ASP A 56 0.06 -2.89 -13.13
N ALA A 57 -0.97 -2.12 -13.47
CA ALA A 57 -0.83 -0.74 -13.93
C ALA A 57 -0.23 0.17 -12.86
N THR A 58 -0.51 -0.08 -11.58
CA THR A 58 0.01 0.71 -10.45
C THR A 58 1.40 0.27 -9.98
N ARG A 59 2.06 -0.70 -10.64
CA ARG A 59 3.33 -1.27 -10.18
C ARG A 59 4.47 -0.28 -9.96
N SER A 60 4.40 0.88 -10.61
CA SER A 60 5.45 1.92 -10.59
C SER A 60 5.07 3.16 -9.80
N VAL A 61 3.89 3.21 -9.16
CA VAL A 61 3.39 4.42 -8.51
C VAL A 61 4.11 4.75 -7.20
N VAL A 62 4.92 3.85 -6.63
CA VAL A 62 5.72 4.16 -5.44
C VAL A 62 7.00 4.86 -5.88
N ARG A 63 7.08 6.17 -5.59
CA ARG A 63 8.25 7.02 -5.85
C ARG A 63 9.35 6.71 -4.86
N THR A 64 9.08 6.87 -3.56
CA THR A 64 10.03 6.60 -2.49
C THR A 64 9.35 5.91 -1.31
N VAL A 65 10.15 5.13 -0.58
CA VAL A 65 9.80 4.61 0.74
C VAL A 65 10.97 4.95 1.66
N GLU A 66 10.73 5.84 2.61
CA GLU A 66 11.72 6.23 3.61
C GLU A 66 11.39 5.53 4.92
N VAL A 67 12.39 4.86 5.50
CA VAL A 67 12.27 4.16 6.77
C VAL A 67 13.24 4.80 7.76
N ASP A 68 12.70 5.43 8.80
CA ASP A 68 13.48 5.99 9.90
C ASP A 68 12.99 5.39 11.22
N SER A 69 13.81 4.50 11.79
CA SER A 69 13.64 3.91 13.12
C SER A 69 12.27 3.24 13.33
N SER A 70 11.23 4.03 13.61
CA SER A 70 9.84 3.58 13.80
C SER A 70 8.82 4.25 12.90
N ARG A 71 9.24 5.13 11.98
CA ARG A 71 8.40 5.85 11.04
C ARG A 71 8.66 5.37 9.62
N VAL A 72 7.59 5.18 8.87
CA VAL A 72 7.63 4.93 7.43
C VAL A 72 6.97 6.10 6.72
N THR A 73 7.63 6.67 5.73
CA THR A 73 7.04 7.66 4.82
C THR A 73 7.00 7.06 3.42
N VAL A 74 5.80 7.01 2.82
CA VAL A 74 5.58 6.48 1.47
C VAL A 74 5.13 7.62 0.58
N ASP A 75 5.88 7.88 -0.50
CA ASP A 75 5.51 8.87 -1.51
C ASP A 75 5.02 8.16 -2.77
N PHE A 76 3.80 8.48 -3.18
CA PHE A 76 3.18 7.96 -4.39
C PHE A 76 3.24 8.98 -5.52
N ASP A 77 3.30 8.50 -6.75
CA ASP A 77 3.10 9.31 -7.93
C ASP A 77 1.62 9.73 -8.06
N ALA A 78 1.37 10.93 -8.58
CA ALA A 78 0.03 11.44 -8.83
C ALA A 78 -0.73 10.59 -9.86
N GLU A 79 -0.03 9.83 -10.71
CA GLU A 79 -0.62 8.86 -11.63
C GLU A 79 -1.54 7.85 -10.90
N LEU A 80 -1.30 7.56 -9.62
CA LEU A 80 -2.16 6.70 -8.81
C LEU A 80 -3.62 7.17 -8.80
N MET A 81 -3.89 8.49 -8.77
CA MET A 81 -5.26 9.01 -8.79
C MET A 81 -6.00 8.65 -10.08
N THR A 82 -5.26 8.52 -11.19
CA THR A 82 -5.81 8.19 -12.50
C THR A 82 -5.98 6.68 -12.68
N LEU A 83 -5.04 5.89 -12.14
CA LEU A 83 -5.04 4.43 -12.23
C LEU A 83 -6.01 3.76 -11.24
N ALA A 84 -6.29 4.43 -10.12
CA ALA A 84 -7.21 3.95 -9.09
C ALA A 84 -8.30 4.99 -8.74
N PRO A 85 -9.10 5.47 -9.72
CA PRO A 85 -9.98 6.63 -9.52
C PRO A 85 -11.06 6.41 -8.44
N GLY A 86 -11.50 5.15 -8.24
CA GLY A 86 -12.47 4.81 -7.20
C GLY A 86 -11.93 4.91 -5.77
N ALA A 87 -10.61 4.87 -5.58
CA ALA A 87 -9.98 4.89 -4.27
C ALA A 87 -10.11 6.24 -3.54
N GLY A 88 -10.33 7.35 -4.27
CA GLY A 88 -10.61 8.67 -3.67
C GLY A 88 -12.06 8.87 -3.20
N SER A 89 -12.96 7.93 -3.46
CA SER A 89 -14.34 7.99 -2.97
C SER A 89 -14.43 7.70 -1.46
N SER A 90 -15.55 8.05 -0.81
CA SER A 90 -15.73 7.80 0.63
C SER A 90 -15.47 6.32 1.02
N SER A 91 -16.15 5.38 0.36
CA SER A 91 -15.95 3.93 0.58
C SER A 91 -14.59 3.43 0.06
N GLY A 92 -14.12 3.97 -1.08
CA GLY A 92 -12.84 3.57 -1.65
C GLY A 92 -11.65 3.96 -0.78
N SER A 93 -11.71 5.14 -0.14
CA SER A 93 -10.63 5.65 0.72
C SER A 93 -10.40 4.75 1.92
N GLY A 94 -11.48 4.20 2.51
CA GLY A 94 -11.40 3.24 3.60
C GLY A 94 -10.66 1.97 3.17
N GLN A 95 -11.05 1.38 2.05
CA GLN A 95 -10.40 0.17 1.53
C GLN A 95 -8.93 0.42 1.17
N LEU A 96 -8.61 1.55 0.52
CA LEU A 96 -7.22 1.89 0.21
C LEU A 96 -6.37 1.98 1.49
N LEU A 97 -6.85 2.73 2.48
CA LEU A 97 -6.14 2.94 3.73
C LEU A 97 -6.00 1.63 4.51
N GLU A 98 -7.04 0.79 4.57
CA GLU A 98 -6.95 -0.54 5.21
C GLU A 98 -5.86 -1.42 4.60
N SER A 99 -5.77 -1.46 3.26
CA SER A 99 -4.72 -2.21 2.55
C SER A 99 -3.32 -1.66 2.87
N LEU A 100 -3.15 -0.35 2.82
CA LEU A 100 -1.86 0.31 3.09
C LEU A 100 -1.45 0.13 4.55
N ASP A 101 -2.34 0.47 5.48
CA ASP A 101 -2.08 0.43 6.93
C ASP A 101 -1.81 -0.99 7.39
N SER A 102 -2.60 -1.97 6.96
CA SER A 102 -2.36 -3.37 7.33
C SER A 102 -1.02 -3.87 6.79
N THR A 103 -0.62 -3.44 5.60
CA THR A 103 0.66 -3.84 4.99
C THR A 103 1.85 -3.14 5.64
N VAL A 104 1.75 -1.86 6.00
CA VAL A 104 2.87 -1.11 6.60
C VAL A 104 2.98 -1.38 8.10
N LEU A 105 1.85 -1.44 8.80
CA LEU A 105 1.80 -1.64 10.25
C LEU A 105 1.82 -3.11 10.66
N GLN A 106 1.96 -4.07 9.74
CA GLN A 106 2.25 -5.46 10.11
C GLN A 106 3.59 -5.59 10.85
N PHE A 107 4.54 -4.69 10.55
CA PHE A 107 5.89 -4.73 11.10
C PHE A 107 5.91 -4.20 12.54
N PRO A 108 6.28 -4.99 13.57
CA PRO A 108 6.18 -4.59 14.98
C PRO A 108 6.92 -3.30 15.36
N TRP A 109 8.00 -2.98 14.65
CA TRP A 109 8.81 -1.79 14.90
C TRP A 109 8.22 -0.51 14.27
N VAL A 110 7.33 -0.64 13.28
CA VAL A 110 6.63 0.51 12.69
C VAL A 110 5.57 1.01 13.68
N ARG A 111 5.69 2.27 14.07
CA ARG A 111 4.76 2.97 14.96
C ARG A 111 3.91 3.97 14.21
N THR A 112 4.47 4.57 13.17
CA THR A 112 3.79 5.58 12.37
C THR A 112 4.02 5.40 10.88
N ALA A 113 3.00 5.71 10.09
CA ALA A 113 3.06 5.76 8.64
C ALA A 113 2.57 7.13 8.14
N GLU A 114 3.32 7.75 7.25
CA GLU A 114 2.92 8.95 6.53
C GLU A 114 2.80 8.63 5.04
N TYR A 115 1.64 8.92 4.47
CA TYR A 115 1.42 8.81 3.04
C TYR A 115 1.46 10.18 2.39
N ARG A 116 2.18 10.27 1.28
CA ARG A 116 2.35 11.48 0.46
C ARG A 116 2.02 11.16 -0.98
N MET A 117 1.64 12.20 -1.72
CA MET A 117 1.49 12.13 -3.16
C MET A 117 2.28 13.28 -3.77
N ALA A 118 3.15 12.95 -4.72
CA ALA A 118 4.09 13.88 -5.32
C ALA A 118 4.89 14.73 -4.31
N GLY A 119 5.22 14.14 -3.16
CA GLY A 119 5.92 14.79 -2.04
C GLY A 119 5.02 15.53 -1.05
N SER A 120 3.70 15.58 -1.28
CA SER A 120 2.74 16.32 -0.46
C SER A 120 1.82 15.39 0.33
N CYS A 121 1.82 15.52 1.67
CA CYS A 121 0.84 14.85 2.53
C CYS A 121 -0.58 15.36 2.25
N ALA A 122 -0.76 16.67 2.13
CA ALA A 122 -2.07 17.27 1.87
C ALA A 122 -2.68 16.80 0.55
N GLU A 123 -1.86 16.53 -0.46
CA GLU A 123 -2.34 16.05 -1.76
C GLU A 123 -2.88 14.62 -1.68
N PHE A 124 -2.15 13.71 -1.01
CA PHE A 124 -2.62 12.34 -0.77
C PHE A 124 -3.92 12.32 0.01
N TRP A 125 -3.96 12.97 1.17
CA TRP A 125 -5.14 12.93 2.05
C TRP A 125 -6.31 13.73 1.50
N GLY A 126 -6.04 14.84 0.80
CA GLY A 126 -7.05 15.64 0.12
C GLY A 126 -7.77 14.86 -0.99
N TRP A 127 -7.04 14.05 -1.76
CA TRP A 127 -7.66 13.12 -2.71
C TRP A 127 -8.60 12.11 -2.04
N LEU A 128 -8.28 11.69 -0.81
CA LEU A 128 -9.13 10.84 0.02
C LEU A 128 -10.23 11.61 0.78
N GLN A 129 -10.41 12.90 0.49
CA GLN A 129 -11.38 13.80 1.14
C GLN A 129 -11.16 13.92 2.65
N ARG A 130 -9.89 13.94 3.08
CA ARG A 130 -9.45 13.98 4.48
C ARG A 130 -8.35 15.01 4.67
N GLU A 131 -8.11 15.37 5.93
CA GLU A 131 -6.97 16.21 6.29
C GLU A 131 -5.68 15.40 6.35
N CYS A 132 -4.55 16.04 6.05
CA CYS A 132 -3.23 15.42 6.19
C CYS A 132 -3.05 14.88 7.62
N THR A 133 -2.76 13.59 7.72
CA THR A 133 -2.52 12.94 9.01
C THR A 133 -1.40 11.91 8.92
N VAL A 134 -0.77 11.66 10.07
CA VAL A 134 0.18 10.57 10.25
C VAL A 134 -0.56 9.43 10.92
N VAL A 135 -0.65 8.30 10.24
CA VAL A 135 -1.26 7.09 10.77
C VAL A 135 -0.40 6.57 11.91
N ARG A 136 -1.05 6.13 12.99
CA ARG A 136 -0.40 5.55 14.16
C ARG A 136 -1.01 4.18 14.44
N ARG A 137 -0.18 3.22 14.84
CA ARG A 137 -0.66 1.94 15.38
C ARG A 137 -1.36 2.14 16.72
#